data_AF-A0A969UVU5-F1
#
_entry.id   AF-A0A969UVU5-F1
#
_cell.length_a   1.000
_cell.length_b   1.000
_cell.length_c   1.000
_cell.angle_alpha   90.00
_cell.angle_beta   90.00
_cell.angle_gamma   90.00
#
_symmetry.space_group_name_H-M   'P 1'
#
loop_
_entity.id
_entity.type
_entity.pdbx_description
1 polymer ?
#
loop_
_entity_poly.entity_id
_entity_poly.type
_entity_poly.pdbx_seq_one_letter_code
_entity_poly.pdbx_strand_id
1 'polypeptide(L)'
;MKLIYRGASYDYNPSHSRLGNAGQPARSNHAYHAPYTLIYRGSTTFVDPEAASVEGHILPAAYELIYRGTTYRINRNASGVATVVSPADRATLRAKPVSIPSTLPKHYISKVHQANLLENLQRRLLIAQERGDQHLVDLLESERRQILA
;
A
#
# COMPACT_ATOMS: atom_id res chain seq x y z
N MET A 1 28.64 -3.44 22.55
CA MET A 1 27.18 -3.64 22.70
C MET A 1 26.84 -4.99 22.09
N LYS A 2 26.04 -5.84 22.73
CA LYS A 2 25.64 -7.13 22.14
C LYS A 2 24.39 -6.94 21.29
N LEU A 3 24.45 -7.34 20.03
CA LEU A 3 23.34 -7.24 19.08
C LEU A 3 22.88 -8.65 18.70
N ILE A 4 21.58 -8.91 18.81
CA ILE A 4 20.98 -10.20 18.46
C ILE A 4 20.10 -9.97 17.23
N TYR A 5 20.42 -10.66 16.13
CA TYR A 5 19.65 -10.59 14.90
C TYR A 5 19.44 -12.01 14.34
N ARG A 6 18.17 -12.36 14.09
CA ARG A 6 17.74 -13.69 13.60
C ARG A 6 18.30 -14.87 14.42
N GLY A 7 18.32 -14.72 15.74
CA GLY A 7 18.76 -15.78 16.66
C GLY A 7 20.28 -15.92 16.81
N ALA A 8 21.08 -15.17 16.04
CA ALA A 8 22.53 -15.12 16.21
C ALA A 8 22.93 -13.90 17.04
N SER A 9 23.83 -14.11 18.00
CA SER A 9 24.37 -13.06 18.87
C SER A 9 25.73 -12.60 18.37
N TYR A 10 25.89 -11.29 18.20
CA TYR A 10 27.12 -10.67 17.73
C TYR A 10 27.63 -9.66 18.76
N ASP A 11 28.92 -9.73 19.06
CA ASP A 11 29.61 -8.71 19.84
C ASP A 11 29.96 -7.54 18.91
N TYR A 12 29.17 -6.46 18.99
CA TYR A 12 29.41 -5.24 18.24
C TYR A 12 30.43 -4.37 18.97
N ASN A 13 31.62 -4.26 18.38
CA ASN A 13 32.70 -3.39 18.83
C ASN A 13 32.85 -2.20 17.86
N PRO A 14 32.43 -0.98 18.25
CA PRO A 14 32.36 0.17 17.33
C PRO A 14 33.73 0.68 16.85
N SER A 15 34.82 0.29 17.51
CA SER A 15 36.20 0.59 17.09
C SER A 15 36.73 -0.35 16.00
N HIS A 16 36.03 -1.44 15.71
CA HIS A 16 36.37 -2.41 14.66
C HIS A 16 35.60 -2.18 13.35
N SER A 17 35.31 -0.92 12.99
CA SER A 17 34.83 -0.58 11.64
C SER A 17 35.97 -0.73 10.62
N ARG A 18 36.45 -1.96 10.44
CA ARG A 18 37.42 -2.31 9.43
C ARG A 18 36.68 -2.44 8.11
N LEU A 19 37.05 -1.56 7.18
CA LEU A 19 36.91 -1.68 5.73
C LEU A 19 36.74 -3.14 5.30
N GLY A 20 35.55 -3.51 4.82
CA GLY A 20 35.34 -4.83 4.22
C GLY A 20 33.95 -5.40 4.46
N ASN A 21 33.04 -5.06 3.54
CA ASN A 21 32.07 -5.99 2.99
C ASN A 21 31.16 -6.72 4.00
N ALA A 22 30.38 -6.00 4.81
CA ALA A 22 29.19 -6.57 5.44
C ALA A 22 28.13 -5.49 5.76
N GLY A 23 27.20 -5.32 4.82
CA GLY A 23 25.79 -4.96 5.11
C GLY A 23 25.52 -3.81 6.09
N GLN A 24 26.09 -2.62 5.90
CA GLN A 24 25.57 -1.42 6.57
C GLN A 24 24.58 -0.67 5.66
N PRO A 25 23.40 -0.25 6.19
CA PRO A 25 22.66 0.85 5.58
C PRO A 25 23.55 2.10 5.67
N ALA A 26 23.61 2.87 4.58
CA ALA A 26 24.42 4.07 4.47
C ALA A 26 24.22 4.95 5.71
N ARG A 27 25.25 5.03 6.57
CA ARG A 27 25.28 6.01 7.65
C ARG A 27 25.47 7.38 7.00
N SER A 28 24.53 8.28 7.25
CA SER A 28 24.64 9.70 6.94
C SER A 28 25.69 10.34 7.84
N ASN A 29 26.96 10.01 7.63
CA ASN A 29 28.07 10.68 8.26
C ASN A 29 28.96 11.22 7.14
N HIS A 30 28.97 12.55 7.04
CA HIS A 30 29.88 13.50 6.38
C HIS A 30 31.34 13.06 6.08
N ALA A 31 31.56 11.90 5.46
CA ALA A 31 32.89 11.35 5.19
C ALA A 31 33.03 10.70 3.80
N TYR A 32 32.05 10.86 2.91
CA TYR A 32 32.13 10.38 1.53
C TYR A 32 32.34 11.55 0.58
N HIS A 33 33.54 12.13 0.61
CA HIS A 33 34.04 13.07 -0.42
C HIS A 33 34.79 12.35 -1.55
N ALA A 34 34.81 11.01 -1.55
CA ALA A 34 35.50 10.22 -2.55
C ALA A 34 34.48 9.43 -3.40
N PRO A 35 34.66 9.36 -4.73
CA PRO A 35 33.83 8.53 -5.59
C PRO A 35 33.95 7.05 -5.19
N TYR A 36 32.82 6.34 -5.24
CA TYR A 36 32.75 4.92 -4.88
C TYR A 36 31.85 4.13 -5.81
N THR A 37 32.13 2.84 -5.92
CA THR A 37 31.35 1.91 -6.74
C THR A 37 30.32 1.18 -5.90
N LEU A 38 29.04 1.27 -6.28
CA LEU A 38 27.93 0.56 -5.66
C LEU A 38 27.56 -0.66 -6.52
N ILE A 39 27.54 -1.84 -5.93
CA ILE A 39 27.07 -3.06 -6.59
C ILE A 39 25.80 -3.54 -5.92
N TYR A 40 24.69 -3.55 -6.65
CA TYR A 40 23.41 -4.06 -6.18
C TYR A 40 22.80 -5.01 -7.20
N ARG A 41 22.58 -6.27 -6.79
CA ARG A 41 21.95 -7.33 -7.61
C ARG A 41 22.58 -7.48 -9.00
N GLY A 42 23.92 -7.47 -9.07
CA GLY A 42 24.66 -7.62 -10.32
C GLY A 42 24.72 -6.35 -11.19
N SER A 43 24.08 -5.25 -10.77
CA SER A 43 24.26 -3.94 -11.39
C SER A 43 25.33 -3.16 -10.65
N THR A 44 26.30 -2.65 -11.39
CA THR A 44 27.41 -1.83 -10.88
C THR A 44 27.17 -0.38 -11.28
N THR A 45 26.97 0.50 -10.30
CA THR A 45 26.81 1.94 -10.50
C THR A 45 27.98 2.69 -9.88
N PHE A 46 28.56 3.61 -10.63
CA PHE A 46 29.60 4.51 -10.14
C PHE A 46 28.93 5.76 -9.57
N VAL A 47 29.24 6.09 -8.31
CA VAL A 47 28.68 7.26 -7.62
C VAL A 47 29.82 8.20 -7.31
N ASP A 48 29.83 9.37 -7.94
CA ASP A 48 30.71 10.46 -7.61
C ASP A 48 29.92 11.51 -6.78
N PRO A 49 30.21 11.66 -5.48
CA PRO A 49 29.53 12.62 -4.62
C PRO A 49 29.97 14.08 -4.86
N GLU A 50 31.11 14.31 -5.52
CA GLU A 50 31.63 15.65 -5.85
C GLU A 50 31.33 16.09 -7.28
N ALA A 51 30.88 15.15 -8.14
CA ALA A 51 30.31 15.51 -9.42
C ALA A 51 29.16 16.48 -9.16
N ALA A 52 29.41 17.76 -9.46
CA ALA A 52 28.44 18.84 -9.34
C ALA A 52 27.11 18.30 -9.85
N SER A 53 26.07 18.35 -9.02
CA SER A 53 24.74 17.85 -9.37
C SER A 53 24.33 18.56 -10.66
N VAL A 54 24.62 17.90 -11.79
CA VAL A 54 24.42 18.48 -13.12
C VAL A 54 22.92 18.60 -13.23
N GLU A 55 22.50 19.86 -13.25
CA GLU A 55 21.12 20.30 -13.26
C GLU A 55 20.34 19.85 -12.03
N GLY A 56 20.21 20.79 -11.09
CA GLY A 56 19.16 20.75 -10.10
C GLY A 56 17.86 20.35 -10.80
N HIS A 57 17.37 19.15 -10.49
CA HIS A 57 16.10 18.68 -10.98
C HIS A 57 15.08 19.74 -10.58
N ILE A 58 14.70 20.59 -11.53
CA ILE A 58 13.53 21.44 -11.43
C ILE A 58 12.39 20.42 -11.42
N LEU A 59 12.08 19.94 -10.21
CA LEU A 59 10.93 19.09 -10.01
C LEU A 59 9.76 19.88 -10.60
N PRO A 60 9.05 19.32 -11.58
CA PRO A 60 8.00 20.05 -12.25
C PRO A 60 7.02 20.57 -11.21
N ALA A 61 6.48 21.77 -11.44
CA ALA A 61 5.57 22.44 -10.52
C ALA A 61 4.38 21.54 -10.13
N ALA A 62 4.07 20.52 -10.91
CA ALA A 62 3.23 19.41 -10.52
C ALA A 62 3.82 18.06 -10.96
N TYR A 63 3.72 17.04 -10.10
CA TYR A 63 4.02 15.65 -10.44
C TYR A 63 3.03 14.68 -9.81
N GLU A 64 2.92 13.50 -10.41
CA GLU A 64 2.01 12.43 -9.97
C GLU A 64 2.80 11.31 -9.28
N LEU A 65 2.26 10.79 -8.19
CA LEU A 65 2.83 9.69 -7.42
C LEU A 65 1.78 8.59 -7.26
N ILE A 66 2.14 7.36 -7.61
CA ILE A 66 1.24 6.21 -7.48
C ILE A 66 1.66 5.38 -6.27
N TYR A 67 0.78 5.26 -5.28
CA TYR A 67 0.99 4.40 -4.11
C TYR A 67 -0.21 3.47 -3.91
N ARG A 68 0.04 2.15 -3.91
CA ARG A 68 -0.99 1.09 -3.79
C ARG A 68 -2.17 1.28 -4.77
N GLY A 69 -1.88 1.62 -6.03
CA GLY A 69 -2.89 1.85 -7.05
C GLY A 69 -3.67 3.17 -6.92
N THR A 70 -3.30 4.02 -5.97
CA THR A 70 -3.89 5.34 -5.78
C THR A 70 -2.95 6.41 -6.32
N THR A 71 -3.44 7.27 -7.22
CA THR A 71 -2.66 8.39 -7.77
C THR A 71 -2.83 9.63 -6.91
N TYR A 72 -1.71 10.16 -6.42
CA TYR A 72 -1.59 11.40 -5.67
C TYR A 72 -1.00 12.46 -6.59
N ARG A 73 -1.58 13.66 -6.60
CA ARG A 73 -1.01 14.77 -7.35
C ARG A 73 -0.40 15.76 -6.38
N ILE A 74 0.88 16.06 -6.59
CA ILE A 74 1.63 16.99 -5.76
C ILE A 74 1.83 18.25 -6.59
N ASN A 75 1.32 19.38 -6.12
CA ASN A 75 1.59 20.69 -6.71
C ASN A 75 2.53 21.46 -5.78
N ARG A 76 3.64 21.98 -6.30
CA ARG A 76 4.55 22.87 -5.58
C ARG A 76 4.32 24.29 -6.05
N ASN A 77 4.10 25.19 -5.10
CA ASN A 77 4.08 26.62 -5.38
C ASN A 77 5.52 27.18 -5.46
N ALA A 78 5.66 28.40 -5.97
CA ALA A 78 6.96 29.08 -6.13
C ALA A 78 7.73 29.28 -4.80
N SER A 79 7.05 29.15 -3.65
CA SER A 79 7.65 29.19 -2.31
C SER A 79 8.08 27.81 -1.78
N GLY A 80 7.99 26.74 -2.59
CA GLY A 80 8.45 25.39 -2.22
C GLY A 80 7.49 24.58 -1.34
N VAL A 81 6.30 25.10 -1.02
CA VAL A 81 5.28 24.39 -0.25
C VAL A 81 4.56 23.41 -1.17
N ALA A 82 4.69 22.11 -0.86
CA ALA A 82 4.02 21.04 -1.57
C ALA A 82 2.61 20.84 -1.02
N THR A 83 1.60 21.06 -1.86
CA THR A 83 0.22 20.70 -1.55
C THR A 83 -0.08 19.35 -2.18
N VAL A 84 -0.40 18.36 -1.34
CA VAL A 84 -0.82 17.03 -1.79
C VAL A 84 -2.34 17.08 -1.97
N VAL A 85 -2.80 16.84 -3.20
CA VAL A 85 -4.22 16.63 -3.47
C VAL A 85 -4.45 15.13 -3.50
N SER A 86 -5.09 14.61 -2.45
CA SER A 86 -5.51 13.22 -2.41
C SER A 86 -6.73 13.00 -3.31
N PRO A 87 -6.99 11.77 -3.78
CA PRO A 87 -8.23 11.47 -4.50
C PRO A 87 -9.50 11.71 -3.66
N ALA A 88 -9.40 11.68 -2.32
CA ALA A 88 -10.53 12.02 -1.43
C ALA A 88 -10.92 13.50 -1.54
N ASP A 89 -9.94 14.39 -1.72
CA ASP A 89 -10.18 15.84 -1.89
C ASP A 89 -10.70 16.19 -3.29
N ARG A 90 -10.49 15.32 -4.28
CA ARG A 90 -11.06 15.45 -5.64
C ARG A 90 -12.52 14.99 -5.73
N ALA A 91 -12.98 14.17 -4.78
CA ALA A 91 -14.34 13.64 -4.78
C ALA A 91 -15.42 14.72 -4.59
N THR A 92 -15.09 15.86 -3.98
CA THR A 92 -16.04 16.94 -3.69
C THR A 92 -16.18 17.99 -4.79
N LEU A 93 -15.25 18.07 -5.76
CA LEU A 93 -15.27 19.17 -6.76
C LEU A 93 -15.37 18.72 -8.23
N ARG A 94 -15.31 17.41 -8.56
CA ARG A 94 -15.42 17.00 -9.97
C ARG A 94 -15.83 15.54 -10.19
N ALA A 95 -16.77 15.02 -9.40
CA ALA A 95 -17.39 13.75 -9.73
C ALA A 95 -18.48 13.95 -10.81
N LYS A 96 -18.07 14.11 -12.07
CA LYS A 96 -18.93 13.57 -13.15
C LYS A 96 -18.83 12.05 -12.99
N PRO A 97 -19.93 11.33 -12.73
CA PRO A 97 -19.85 9.88 -12.61
C PRO A 97 -19.28 9.36 -13.93
N VAL A 98 -18.12 8.70 -13.86
CA VAL A 98 -17.66 7.86 -14.96
C VAL A 98 -18.69 6.75 -15.04
N SER A 99 -19.62 6.90 -15.98
CA SER A 99 -20.54 5.88 -16.41
C SER A 99 -19.70 4.76 -17.01
N ILE A 100 -19.22 3.85 -16.16
CA ILE A 100 -18.83 2.53 -16.63
C ILE A 100 -20.14 1.93 -17.17
N PRO A 101 -20.22 1.60 -18.47
CA PRO A 101 -21.38 0.88 -18.96
C PRO A 101 -21.38 -0.47 -18.26
N SER A 102 -22.17 -0.63 -17.20
CA SER A 102 -22.48 -1.94 -16.67
C SER A 102 -23.23 -2.67 -17.79
N THR A 103 -22.54 -3.57 -18.49
CA THR A 103 -23.08 -4.35 -19.60
C THR A 103 -24.24 -5.25 -19.19
N LEU A 104 -24.47 -5.41 -17.88
CA LEU A 104 -25.55 -6.19 -17.31
C LEU A 104 -26.69 -5.29 -16.80
N PRO A 105 -27.95 -5.61 -17.12
CA PRO A 105 -29.11 -4.93 -16.56
C PRO A 105 -29.07 -4.97 -15.02
N LYS A 106 -29.38 -3.85 -14.37
CA LYS A 106 -29.43 -3.74 -12.90
C LYS A 106 -30.29 -4.83 -12.26
N HIS A 107 -31.41 -5.18 -12.91
CA HIS A 107 -32.30 -6.26 -12.48
C HIS A 107 -31.64 -7.66 -12.49
N TYR A 108 -30.72 -7.90 -13.42
CA TYR A 108 -29.96 -9.15 -13.45
C TYR A 108 -28.99 -9.22 -12.26
N ILE A 109 -28.30 -8.13 -11.97
CA ILE A 109 -27.38 -8.03 -10.82
C ILE A 109 -28.13 -8.21 -9.51
N SER A 110 -29.29 -7.56 -9.34
CA SER A 110 -30.10 -7.71 -8.13
C SER A 110 -30.60 -9.14 -7.96
N LYS A 111 -31.01 -9.81 -9.05
CA LYS A 111 -31.44 -11.21 -9.02
C LYS A 111 -30.31 -12.16 -8.62
N VAL A 112 -29.12 -11.99 -9.19
CA VAL A 112 -27.94 -12.81 -8.82
C VAL A 112 -27.56 -12.55 -7.36
N HIS A 113 -27.56 -11.29 -6.93
CA HIS A 113 -27.28 -10.94 -5.54
C HIS A 113 -28.27 -11.58 -4.57
N GLN A 114 -29.57 -11.53 -4.87
CA GLN A 114 -30.62 -12.17 -4.08
C GLN A 114 -30.44 -13.70 -4.01
N ALA A 115 -30.14 -14.35 -5.14
CA ALA A 115 -29.89 -15.79 -5.18
C ALA A 115 -28.68 -16.17 -4.30
N ASN A 116 -27.57 -15.44 -4.41
CA ASN A 116 -26.37 -15.67 -3.60
C ASN A 116 -26.64 -15.45 -2.10
N LEU A 117 -27.49 -14.47 -1.77
CA LEU A 117 -27.83 -14.18 -0.38
C LEU A 117 -28.65 -15.32 0.23
N LEU A 118 -29.65 -15.82 -0.50
CA LEU A 118 -30.46 -16.97 -0.07
C LEU A 118 -29.63 -18.26 0.08
N GLU A 119 -28.73 -18.52 -0.87
CA GLU A 119 -27.83 -19.68 -0.80
C GLU A 119 -26.91 -19.62 0.43
N ASN A 120 -26.33 -18.45 0.70
CA ASN A 120 -25.49 -18.24 1.89
C ASN A 120 -26.29 -18.43 3.19
N LEU A 121 -27.53 -17.92 3.26
CA LEU A 121 -28.40 -18.13 4.42
C LEU A 121 -28.72 -19.61 4.63
N GLN A 122 -29.07 -20.33 3.56
CA GLN A 122 -29.37 -21.76 3.64
C GLN A 122 -28.17 -22.56 4.14
N ARG A 123 -26.96 -22.26 3.64
CA ARG A 123 -25.73 -22.89 4.09
C ARG A 123 -25.46 -22.65 5.57
N ARG A 124 -25.65 -21.41 6.04
CA ARG A 124 -25.44 -21.05 7.45
C ARG A 124 -26.46 -21.71 8.37
N LEU A 125 -27.71 -21.84 7.94
CA LEU A 125 -28.75 -22.56 8.67
C LEU A 125 -28.39 -24.03 8.86
N LEU A 126 -27.93 -24.71 7.79
CA LEU A 126 -27.49 -26.11 7.89
C LEU A 126 -26.33 -26.27 8.89
N ILE A 127 -25.31 -25.41 8.80
CA ILE A 127 -24.17 -25.45 9.73
C ILE A 127 -24.59 -25.17 11.18
N ALA A 128 -25.51 -24.22 11.38
CA ALA A 128 -26.03 -23.89 12.71
C ALA A 128 -26.84 -25.06 13.31
N GLN A 129 -27.66 -25.73 12.48
CA GLN A 129 -28.40 -26.92 12.85
C GLN A 129 -27.47 -28.10 13.19
N GLU A 130 -26.45 -28.36 12.37
CA GLU A 130 -25.44 -29.39 12.64
C GLU A 130 -24.72 -29.17 13.96
N ARG A 131 -24.50 -27.90 14.34
CA ARG A 131 -23.87 -27.51 15.60
C ARG A 131 -24.83 -27.49 16.79
N GLY A 132 -26.15 -27.56 16.55
CA GLY A 132 -27.18 -27.44 17.59
C GLY A 132 -27.33 -26.03 18.18
N ASP A 133 -26.84 -25.00 17.49
CA ASP A 133 -26.89 -23.61 17.96
C ASP A 133 -28.24 -22.96 17.63
N GLN A 134 -29.22 -23.17 18.50
CA GLN A 134 -30.61 -22.72 18.29
C GLN A 134 -30.74 -21.20 18.21
N HIS A 135 -29.94 -20.46 18.99
CA HIS A 135 -29.98 -19.00 18.96
C HIS A 135 -29.55 -18.45 17.60
N LEU A 136 -28.53 -19.05 16.99
CA LEU A 136 -28.09 -18.67 15.65
C LEU A 136 -29.13 -19.03 14.58
N VAL A 137 -29.83 -20.17 14.73
CA VAL A 137 -30.92 -20.57 13.83
C VAL A 137 -32.05 -19.52 13.86
N ASP A 138 -32.50 -19.11 15.05
CA ASP A 138 -33.57 -18.11 15.20
C ASP A 138 -33.22 -16.77 14.55
N LEU A 139 -31.98 -16.31 14.72
CA LEU A 139 -31.48 -15.09 14.08
C LEU A 139 -31.47 -15.20 12.56
N LEU A 140 -30.95 -16.30 12.01
CA LEU A 140 -30.89 -16.52 10.56
C LEU A 140 -32.28 -16.67 9.94
N GLU A 141 -33.24 -17.25 10.66
CA GLU A 141 -34.65 -17.27 10.23
C GLU A 141 -35.28 -15.89 10.22
N SER A 142 -34.97 -15.05 11.21
CA SER A 142 -35.45 -13.66 11.25
C SER A 142 -34.89 -12.84 10.08
N GLU A 143 -33.60 -13.00 9.75
CA GLU A 143 -32.96 -12.36 8.61
C GLU A 143 -33.61 -12.84 7.30
N ARG A 144 -33.84 -14.15 7.15
CA ARG A 144 -34.55 -14.70 5.98
C ARG A 144 -35.93 -14.07 5.78
N ARG A 145 -36.69 -13.84 6.86
CA ARG A 145 -38.01 -13.18 6.78
C ARG A 145 -37.89 -11.72 6.33
N GLN A 146 -36.86 -11.00 6.74
CA GLN A 146 -36.64 -9.60 6.34
C GLN A 146 -36.32 -9.45 4.85
N ILE A 147 -35.63 -10.42 4.26
CA ILE A 147 -35.26 -10.38 2.83
C ILE A 147 -36.41 -10.77 1.90
N LEU A 148 -37.35 -11.57 2.42
CA LEU A 148 -38.54 -12.02 1.68
C LEU A 148 -39.74 -11.08 1.87
N ALA A 149 -39.68 -10.17 2.84
CA ALA A 149 -40.69 -9.12 3.08
C ALA A 149 -40.50 -7.94 2.11
#